data_AF-A0AAU9WSB3-F1
#
_entry.id   AF-A0AAU9WSB3-F1
#
_cell.length_a   1.000
_cell.length_b   1.000
_cell.length_c   1.000
_cell.angle_alpha   90.00
_cell.angle_beta   90.00
_cell.angle_gamma   90.00
#
_symmetry.space_group_name_H-M   'P 1'
#
loop_
_entity.id
_entity.type
_entity.pdbx_description
1 polymer ?
#
loop_
_entity_poly.entity_id
_entity_poly.type
_entity_poly.pdbx_seq_one_letter_code
_entity_poly.pdbx_strand_id
1 'polypeptide(L)'
;LVFEPFKYPKRSKERGEIWGRIAVNLNSPRSQKFTVLKRSVRDRLTLMQSKYKEKIREEERASGIDCQETQLDAALEEIAEKERAADLERNDKTSAVNKKNKSEKTSAEEVRLQVMERLSKTQKRNADLGEEKSSKYRKRSSDAVEYLKEKFQEEKELRKEEIELKRKEHQTHKQQLEMMNLIHKQNEALMDLLAKATF
;
A
#
# COMPACT_ATOMS: atom_id res chain seq x y z
N LEU A 1 -23.95 12.80 16.67
CA LEU A 1 -23.83 12.79 15.19
C LEU A 1 -24.27 11.43 14.64
N VAL A 2 -25.12 11.41 13.61
CA VAL A 2 -25.60 10.14 12.97
C VAL A 2 -24.51 9.46 12.15
N PHE A 3 -23.59 10.25 11.59
CA PHE A 3 -22.47 9.75 10.78
C PHE A 3 -21.17 10.34 11.31
N GLU A 4 -20.15 9.48 11.46
CA GLU A 4 -18.87 9.86 12.06
C GLU A 4 -17.69 9.53 11.13
N PRO A 5 -17.38 10.42 10.15
CA PRO A 5 -16.30 10.19 9.19
C PRO A 5 -14.92 10.02 9.83
N PHE A 6 -14.72 10.57 11.03
CA PHE A 6 -13.42 10.68 11.71
C PHE A 6 -12.92 9.35 12.30
N LYS A 7 -13.84 8.42 12.58
CA LYS A 7 -13.52 7.04 12.99
C LYS A 7 -12.62 6.32 11.99
N TYR A 8 -12.69 6.72 10.71
CA TYR A 8 -11.95 6.10 9.63
C TYR A 8 -10.70 6.91 9.24
N PRO A 9 -9.62 6.25 8.81
CA PRO A 9 -8.38 6.92 8.43
C PRO A 9 -8.59 8.00 7.36
N LYS A 10 -7.77 9.04 7.41
CA LYS A 10 -7.73 10.05 6.34
C LYS A 10 -7.45 9.34 5.01
N ARG A 11 -8.19 9.72 3.96
CA ARG A 11 -8.13 9.14 2.60
C ARG A 11 -8.61 7.69 2.46
N SER A 12 -9.20 7.07 3.48
CA SER A 12 -9.82 5.74 3.32
C SER A 12 -11.08 5.81 2.45
N LYS A 13 -11.39 4.69 1.78
CA LYS A 13 -12.63 4.52 1.00
C LYS A 13 -13.86 4.69 1.89
N GLU A 14 -13.86 4.06 3.07
CA GLU A 14 -14.93 4.11 4.07
C GLU A 14 -15.22 5.54 4.52
N ARG A 15 -14.19 6.35 4.80
CA ARG A 15 -14.35 7.76 5.13
C ARG A 15 -15.04 8.51 4.00
N GLY A 16 -14.65 8.23 2.74
CA GLY A 16 -15.27 8.81 1.55
C GLY A 16 -16.73 8.43 1.37
N GLU A 17 -17.09 7.18 1.67
CA GLU A 17 -18.47 6.68 1.61
C GLU A 17 -19.36 7.36 2.65
N ILE A 18 -18.86 7.59 3.87
CA ILE A 18 -19.62 8.29 4.92
C ILE A 18 -19.88 9.74 4.54
N TRP A 19 -18.90 10.45 3.97
CA TRP A 19 -19.15 11.79 3.41
C TRP A 19 -20.22 11.79 2.31
N GLY A 20 -20.25 10.73 1.49
CA GLY A 20 -21.31 10.51 0.51
C GLY A 20 -22.69 10.35 1.17
N ARG A 21 -22.79 9.52 2.21
CA ARG A 21 -24.03 9.32 2.98
C ARG A 21 -24.50 10.60 3.64
N ILE A 22 -23.59 11.40 4.21
CA ILE A 22 -23.92 12.71 4.78
C ILE A 22 -24.50 13.62 3.70
N ALA A 23 -23.88 13.70 2.52
CA ALA A 23 -24.39 14.53 1.42
C ALA A 23 -25.79 14.10 0.96
N VAL A 24 -26.03 12.78 0.81
CA VAL A 24 -27.35 12.25 0.47
C VAL A 24 -28.37 12.59 1.57
N ASN A 25 -28.00 12.41 2.84
CA ASN A 25 -28.87 12.73 3.97
C ASN A 25 -29.19 14.23 4.06
N LEU A 26 -28.25 15.11 3.72
CA LEU A 26 -28.49 16.55 3.65
C LEU A 26 -29.40 16.95 2.49
N ASN A 27 -29.34 16.25 1.35
CA ASN A 27 -30.21 16.52 0.20
C ASN A 27 -31.60 15.87 0.30
N SER A 28 -31.83 15.01 1.30
CA SER A 28 -33.07 14.23 1.46
C SER A 28 -34.30 15.04 1.94
N PRO A 29 -34.18 15.97 2.92
CA PRO A 29 -35.33 16.71 3.43
C PRO A 29 -36.03 17.54 2.35
N ARG A 30 -37.35 17.37 2.21
CA ARG A 30 -38.16 18.17 1.27
C ARG A 30 -38.35 19.62 1.70
N SER A 31 -38.15 19.90 3.00
CA SER A 31 -38.29 21.24 3.58
C SER A 31 -37.23 22.22 3.08
N GLN A 32 -36.03 21.73 2.75
CA GLN A 32 -34.94 22.57 2.28
C GLN A 32 -34.15 21.84 1.20
N LYS A 33 -34.25 22.33 -0.04
CA LYS A 33 -33.60 21.74 -1.21
C LYS A 33 -32.11 22.11 -1.20
N PHE A 34 -31.30 21.27 -0.59
CA PHE A 34 -29.86 21.33 -0.74
C PHE A 34 -29.42 20.60 -2.01
N THR A 35 -28.41 21.15 -2.69
CA THR A 35 -27.72 20.50 -3.80
C THR A 35 -26.24 20.41 -3.45
N VAL A 36 -25.90 19.57 -2.46
CA VAL A 36 -24.53 19.41 -2.00
C VAL A 36 -23.92 18.09 -2.47
N LEU A 37 -22.65 18.14 -2.91
CA LEU A 37 -21.85 16.95 -3.17
C LEU A 37 -21.00 16.58 -1.95
N LYS A 38 -20.54 15.32 -1.90
CA LYS A 38 -19.59 14.83 -0.87
C LYS A 38 -18.40 15.74 -0.64
N ARG A 39 -17.86 16.31 -1.72
CA ARG A 39 -16.71 17.24 -1.69
C ARG A 39 -17.12 18.54 -0.99
N SER A 40 -18.24 19.14 -1.40
CA SER A 40 -18.74 20.40 -0.84
C SER A 40 -19.00 20.30 0.67
N VAL A 41 -19.55 19.17 1.15
CA VAL A 41 -19.79 18.95 2.59
C VAL A 41 -18.48 18.95 3.37
N ARG A 42 -17.49 18.17 2.91
CA ARG A 42 -16.19 18.08 3.56
C ARG A 42 -15.44 19.41 3.54
N ASP A 43 -15.43 20.08 2.39
CA ASP A 43 -14.71 21.33 2.20
C ASP A 43 -15.37 22.45 3.04
N ARG A 44 -16.71 22.47 3.12
CA ARG A 44 -17.44 23.37 4.01
C ARG A 44 -17.11 23.12 5.48
N LEU A 45 -17.10 21.87 5.94
CA LEU A 45 -16.74 21.57 7.32
C LEU A 45 -15.30 22.01 7.64
N THR A 46 -14.37 21.76 6.71
CA THR A 46 -12.97 22.18 6.86
C THR A 46 -12.88 23.70 7.02
N LEU A 47 -13.62 24.45 6.21
CA LEU A 47 -13.70 25.91 6.32
C LEU A 47 -14.24 26.35 7.69
N MET A 48 -15.32 25.72 8.17
CA MET A 48 -15.91 26.05 9.47
C MET A 48 -14.93 25.78 10.62
N GLN A 49 -14.24 24.63 10.60
CA GLN A 49 -13.22 24.29 11.59
C GLN A 49 -12.04 25.28 11.56
N SER A 50 -11.60 25.71 10.38
CA SER A 50 -10.53 26.70 10.25
C SER A 50 -10.93 28.05 10.82
N LYS A 51 -12.14 28.52 10.51
CA LYS A 51 -12.68 29.79 11.05
C LYS A 51 -12.85 29.74 12.56
N TYR A 52 -13.32 28.63 13.10
CA TYR A 52 -13.46 28.44 14.54
C TYR A 52 -12.10 28.52 15.26
N LYS A 53 -11.07 27.87 14.71
CA LYS A 53 -9.70 27.96 15.25
C LYS A 53 -9.10 29.36 15.15
N GLU A 54 -9.44 30.09 14.09
CA GLU A 54 -9.02 31.48 13.91
C GLU A 54 -9.69 32.38 14.94
N LYS A 55 -11.01 32.24 15.14
CA LYS A 55 -11.77 32.93 16.20
C LYS A 55 -11.16 32.70 17.59
N ILE A 56 -10.92 31.45 17.99
CA ILE A 56 -10.26 31.15 19.29
C ILE A 56 -8.90 31.85 19.41
N ARG A 57 -8.07 31.78 18.36
CA ARG A 57 -6.73 32.38 18.38
C ARG A 57 -6.77 33.91 18.45
N GLU A 58 -7.77 34.52 17.81
CA GLU A 58 -8.00 35.96 17.89
C GLU A 58 -8.47 36.36 19.29
N GLU A 59 -9.36 35.60 19.92
CA GLU A 59 -9.81 35.79 21.30
C GLU A 59 -8.65 35.65 22.31
N GLU A 60 -7.82 34.61 22.18
CA GLU A 60 -6.61 34.44 22.99
C GLU A 60 -5.63 35.62 22.86
N ARG A 61 -5.56 36.23 21.67
CA ARG A 61 -4.67 37.37 21.39
C ARG A 61 -5.27 38.70 21.84
N ALA A 62 -6.58 38.87 21.71
CA ALA A 62 -7.31 40.08 22.03
C ALA A 62 -7.86 40.00 23.46
N SER A 63 -6.98 39.93 24.46
CA SER A 63 -7.25 40.15 25.89
C SER A 63 -8.71 39.94 26.34
N GLY A 64 -9.13 38.69 26.54
CA GLY A 64 -10.16 38.31 27.51
C GLY A 64 -11.59 38.86 27.31
N ILE A 65 -11.95 39.29 26.10
CA ILE A 65 -13.36 39.61 25.81
C ILE A 65 -14.10 38.30 25.59
N ASP A 66 -15.00 37.98 26.51
CA ASP A 66 -15.90 36.83 26.46
C ASP A 66 -16.78 36.90 25.20
N CYS A 67 -16.46 36.04 24.24
CA CYS A 67 -17.28 35.85 23.06
C CYS A 67 -18.25 34.71 23.34
N GLN A 68 -19.55 35.01 23.23
CA GLN A 68 -20.62 34.04 23.47
C GLN A 68 -20.42 32.81 22.57
N GLU A 69 -20.19 31.65 23.20
CA GLU A 69 -20.09 30.37 22.50
C GLU A 69 -21.42 30.05 21.83
N THR A 70 -21.40 29.85 20.52
CA THR A 70 -22.61 29.46 19.78
C THR A 70 -22.79 27.94 19.83
N GLN A 71 -24.02 27.45 19.63
CA GLN A 71 -24.27 26.01 19.49
C GLN A 71 -23.45 25.37 18.35
N LEU A 72 -23.14 26.15 17.32
CA LEU A 72 -22.28 25.75 16.23
C LEU A 72 -20.83 25.57 16.67
N ASP A 73 -20.31 26.49 17.50
CA ASP A 73 -18.97 26.43 18.07
C ASP A 73 -18.81 25.17 18.93
N ALA A 74 -19.78 24.90 19.83
CA ALA A 74 -19.80 23.69 20.64
C ALA A 74 -19.82 22.41 19.78
N ALA A 75 -20.61 22.38 18.70
CA ALA A 75 -20.65 21.24 17.79
C ALA A 75 -19.33 21.06 17.02
N LEU A 76 -18.64 22.15 16.66
CA LEU A 76 -17.32 22.09 16.00
C LEU A 76 -16.24 21.57 16.95
N GLU A 77 -16.27 21.95 18.22
CA GLU A 77 -15.35 21.42 19.24
C GLU A 77 -15.62 19.95 19.51
N GLU A 78 -16.88 19.52 19.65
CA GLU A 78 -17.23 18.09 19.80
C GLU A 78 -16.69 17.25 18.62
N ILE A 79 -16.83 17.77 17.39
CA ILE A 79 -16.28 17.14 16.20
C ILE A 79 -14.75 17.06 16.27
N ALA A 80 -14.10 18.14 16.67
CA ALA A 80 -12.65 18.21 16.76
C ALA A 80 -12.09 17.26 17.84
N GLU A 81 -12.75 17.16 19.00
CA GLU A 81 -12.41 16.24 20.07
C GLU A 81 -12.55 14.78 19.61
N LYS A 82 -13.65 14.43 18.94
CA LYS A 82 -13.84 13.09 18.37
C LYS A 82 -12.79 12.74 17.32
N GLU A 83 -12.38 13.70 16.49
CA GLU A 83 -11.30 13.48 15.53
C GLU A 83 -9.96 13.27 16.22
N ARG A 84 -9.64 14.06 17.26
CA ARG A 84 -8.42 13.89 18.08
C ARG A 84 -8.39 12.53 18.77
N ALA A 85 -9.49 12.10 19.39
CA ALA A 85 -9.60 10.80 20.05
C ALA A 85 -9.39 9.63 19.07
N ALA A 86 -10.02 9.70 17.89
CA ALA A 86 -9.86 8.68 16.85
C ALA A 86 -8.44 8.64 16.26
N ASP A 87 -7.78 9.79 16.13
CA ASP A 87 -6.37 9.86 15.70
C ASP A 87 -5.44 9.27 16.77
N LEU A 88 -5.67 9.55 18.06
CA LEU A 88 -4.89 9.01 19.17
C LEU A 88 -5.03 7.49 19.27
N GLU A 89 -6.25 6.96 19.23
CA GLU A 89 -6.52 5.52 19.28
C GLU A 89 -5.80 4.78 18.13
N ARG A 90 -5.76 5.37 16.93
CA ARG A 90 -5.02 4.81 15.80
C ARG A 90 -3.51 4.80 16.05
N ASN A 91 -2.97 5.90 16.56
CA ASN A 91 -1.53 6.03 16.80
C ASN A 91 -1.04 5.10 17.93
N ASP A 92 -1.87 4.88 18.95
CA ASP A 92 -1.56 3.95 20.03
C ASP A 92 -1.53 2.50 19.53
N LYS A 93 -2.49 2.13 18.66
CA LYS A 93 -2.49 0.81 18.01
C LYS A 93 -1.26 0.60 17.13
N THR A 94 -0.87 1.57 16.31
CA THR A 94 0.31 1.44 15.44
C THR A 94 1.60 1.39 16.23
N SER A 95 1.75 2.23 17.26
CA SER A 95 2.94 2.22 18.12
C SER A 95 3.07 0.93 18.92
N ALA A 96 1.97 0.38 19.44
CA ALA A 96 1.97 -0.92 20.12
C ALA A 96 2.38 -2.08 19.20
N VAL A 97 1.87 -2.12 17.97
CA VAL A 97 2.26 -3.14 16.96
C VAL A 97 3.75 -2.99 16.61
N ASN A 98 4.22 -1.77 16.37
CA ASN A 98 5.63 -1.52 16.07
C ASN A 98 6.56 -1.94 17.22
N LYS A 99 6.15 -1.70 18.47
CA LYS A 99 6.93 -2.13 19.65
C LYS A 99 7.01 -3.66 19.74
N LYS A 100 5.91 -4.37 19.52
CA LYS A 100 5.87 -5.84 19.49
C LYS A 100 6.75 -6.41 18.38
N ASN A 101 6.62 -5.90 17.15
CA ASN A 101 7.44 -6.32 16.03
C ASN A 101 8.94 -6.09 16.29
N LYS A 102 9.30 -4.99 16.95
CA LYS A 102 10.69 -4.70 17.32
C LYS A 102 11.21 -5.69 18.37
N SER A 103 10.43 -6.00 19.40
CA SER A 103 10.83 -6.98 20.43
C SER A 103 10.96 -8.41 19.88
N GLU A 104 10.06 -8.80 18.98
CA GLU A 104 10.13 -10.10 18.31
C GLU A 104 11.36 -10.19 17.41
N LYS A 105 11.67 -9.12 16.67
CA LYS A 105 12.88 -9.02 15.84
C LYS A 105 14.15 -9.14 16.68
N THR A 106 14.24 -8.43 17.81
CA THR A 106 15.42 -8.51 18.69
C THR A 106 15.56 -9.89 19.31
N SER A 107 14.46 -10.52 19.72
CA SER A 107 14.47 -11.87 20.29
C SER A 107 14.91 -12.91 19.25
N ALA A 108 14.41 -12.83 18.02
CA ALA A 108 14.83 -13.71 16.93
C ALA A 108 16.32 -13.55 16.59
N GLU A 109 16.81 -12.31 16.59
CA GLU A 109 18.23 -12.02 16.33
C GLU A 109 19.13 -12.53 17.46
N GLU A 110 18.70 -12.43 18.71
CA GLU A 110 19.40 -12.99 19.86
C GLU A 110 19.50 -14.52 19.79
N VAL A 111 18.38 -15.21 19.48
CA VAL A 111 18.38 -16.67 19.28
C VAL A 111 19.33 -17.06 18.14
N ARG A 112 19.34 -16.30 17.04
CA ARG A 112 20.28 -16.54 15.93
C ARG A 112 21.73 -16.45 16.38
N LEU A 113 22.08 -15.40 17.13
CA LEU A 113 23.43 -15.20 17.66
C LEU A 113 23.83 -16.33 18.63
N GLN A 114 22.94 -16.72 19.55
CA GLN A 114 23.19 -17.83 20.47
C GLN A 114 23.43 -19.16 19.74
N VAL A 115 22.67 -19.44 18.68
CA VAL A 115 22.87 -20.65 17.85
C VAL A 115 24.22 -20.59 17.13
N MET A 116 24.57 -19.45 16.52
CA MET A 116 25.87 -19.27 15.87
C MET A 116 27.04 -19.45 16.85
N GLU A 117 26.92 -18.91 18.06
CA GLU A 117 27.94 -19.07 19.10
C GLU A 117 28.07 -20.55 19.51
N ARG A 118 26.96 -21.26 19.75
CA ARG A 118 26.98 -22.70 20.09
C ARG A 118 27.58 -23.57 18.98
N LEU A 119 27.27 -23.27 17.71
CA LEU A 119 27.88 -23.94 16.56
C LEU A 119 29.38 -23.70 16.54
N SER A 120 29.82 -22.44 16.71
CA SER A 120 31.25 -22.09 16.75
C SER A 120 32.00 -22.80 17.87
N LYS A 121 31.41 -22.91 19.08
CA LYS A 121 32.00 -23.63 20.22
C LYS A 121 32.11 -25.13 19.95
N THR A 122 31.11 -25.72 19.30
CA THR A 122 31.12 -27.15 18.94
C THR A 122 32.15 -27.44 17.85
N GLN A 123 32.28 -26.55 16.87
CA GLN A 123 33.33 -26.63 15.86
C GLN A 123 34.74 -26.53 16.48
N LYS A 124 34.94 -25.60 17.42
CA LYS A 124 36.21 -25.47 18.15
C LYS A 124 36.56 -26.72 18.96
N ARG A 125 35.59 -27.32 19.68
CA ARG A 125 35.82 -28.59 20.39
C ARG A 125 36.15 -29.75 19.45
N ASN A 126 35.52 -29.81 18.27
CA ASN A 126 35.81 -30.85 17.30
C ASN A 126 37.20 -30.68 16.65
N ALA A 127 37.70 -29.44 16.52
CA ALA A 127 39.04 -29.17 16.01
C ALA A 127 40.15 -29.49 17.04
N ASP A 128 39.87 -29.31 18.34
CA ASP A 128 40.83 -29.52 19.43
C ASP A 128 41.00 -31.00 19.82
N LEU A 129 40.06 -31.86 19.44
CA LEU A 129 40.09 -33.30 19.74
C LEU A 129 40.95 -34.14 18.79
N GLY A 130 41.72 -33.51 17.88
CA GLY A 130 42.52 -34.20 16.88
C GLY A 130 41.65 -34.99 15.89
N GLU A 131 42.14 -35.18 14.67
CA GLU A 131 41.48 -35.98 13.64
C GLU A 131 41.49 -37.48 13.98
N GLU A 132 40.81 -37.91 15.04
CA GLU A 132 40.55 -39.33 15.29
C GLU A 132 39.16 -39.53 15.90
N LYS A 133 38.17 -39.46 15.01
CA LYS A 133 37.03 -40.38 14.97
C LYS A 133 36.28 -40.09 13.67
N SER A 134 36.48 -40.96 12.68
CA SER A 134 35.54 -41.12 11.58
C SER A 134 34.20 -41.56 12.16
N SER A 135 33.44 -40.60 12.69
CA SER A 135 32.02 -40.75 12.97
C SER A 135 31.41 -41.24 11.67
N LYS A 136 30.90 -42.48 11.67
CA LYS A 136 30.24 -43.10 10.53
C LYS A 136 29.18 -42.11 10.04
N TYR A 137 29.53 -41.34 9.02
CA TYR A 137 28.64 -40.41 8.37
C TYR A 137 27.49 -41.27 7.86
N ARG A 138 26.29 -41.14 8.45
CA ARG A 138 25.11 -41.77 7.89
C ARG A 138 24.96 -41.18 6.49
N LYS A 139 25.36 -41.95 5.47
CA LYS A 139 25.14 -41.71 4.04
C LYS A 139 23.62 -41.68 3.75
N ARG A 140 22.92 -40.70 4.29
CA ARG A 140 21.46 -40.57 4.14
C ARG A 140 21.03 -39.15 3.77
N SER A 141 22.00 -38.27 3.49
CA SER A 141 21.80 -36.89 3.03
C SER A 141 22.39 -36.59 1.65
N SER A 142 23.20 -37.48 1.05
CA SER A 142 23.76 -37.20 -0.29
C SER A 142 22.66 -37.20 -1.35
N ASP A 143 21.76 -38.17 -1.29
CA ASP A 143 20.66 -38.37 -2.25
C ASP A 143 19.66 -37.20 -2.24
N ALA A 144 19.30 -36.72 -1.05
CA ALA A 144 18.43 -35.54 -0.92
C ALA A 144 19.09 -34.25 -1.42
N VAL A 145 20.40 -34.11 -1.25
CA VAL A 145 21.16 -32.93 -1.72
C VAL A 145 21.35 -32.99 -3.24
N GLU A 146 21.59 -34.18 -3.80
CA GLU A 146 21.66 -34.42 -5.24
C GLU A 146 20.31 -34.11 -5.91
N TYR A 147 19.21 -34.61 -5.35
CA TYR A 147 17.86 -34.29 -5.82
C TYR A 147 17.56 -32.78 -5.80
N LEU A 148 17.94 -32.07 -4.72
CA LEU A 148 17.75 -30.61 -4.66
C LEU A 148 18.59 -29.87 -5.69
N LYS A 149 19.80 -30.36 -5.98
CA LYS A 149 20.70 -29.77 -6.99
C LYS A 149 20.17 -30.02 -8.40
N GLU A 150 19.68 -31.22 -8.67
CA GLU A 150 19.02 -31.59 -9.94
C GLU A 150 17.77 -30.74 -10.16
N LYS A 151 16.89 -30.64 -9.14
CA LYS A 151 15.69 -29.78 -9.20
C LYS A 151 15.99 -28.32 -9.47
N PHE A 152 17.02 -27.78 -8.83
CA PHE A 152 17.43 -26.40 -9.10
C PHE A 152 17.92 -26.20 -10.53
N GLN A 153 18.63 -27.19 -11.07
CA GLN A 153 19.14 -27.13 -12.44
C GLN A 153 18.00 -27.25 -13.48
N GLU A 154 17.06 -28.18 -13.27
CA GLU A 154 15.84 -28.31 -14.08
C GLU A 154 15.04 -26.99 -14.10
N GLU A 155 14.78 -26.40 -12.93
CA GLU A 155 14.01 -25.15 -12.83
C GLU A 155 14.71 -23.98 -13.54
N LYS A 156 16.04 -23.91 -13.43
CA LYS A 156 16.86 -22.91 -14.11
C LYS A 156 16.82 -23.07 -15.63
N GLU A 157 16.80 -24.30 -16.14
CA GLU A 157 16.71 -24.58 -17.57
C GLU A 157 15.33 -24.24 -18.12
N LEU A 158 14.26 -24.69 -17.46
CA LEU A 158 12.87 -24.34 -17.82
C LEU A 158 12.66 -22.82 -17.87
N ARG A 159 13.19 -22.09 -16.89
CA ARG A 159 13.09 -20.62 -16.85
C ARG A 159 13.84 -19.95 -18.00
N LYS A 160 14.96 -20.51 -18.46
CA LYS A 160 15.68 -19.98 -19.63
C LYS A 160 14.90 -20.23 -20.91
N GLU A 161 14.35 -21.43 -21.08
CA GLU A 161 13.53 -21.80 -22.23
C GLU A 161 12.27 -20.93 -22.32
N GLU A 162 11.59 -20.68 -21.19
CA GLU A 162 10.41 -19.81 -21.13
C GLU A 162 10.74 -18.37 -21.59
N ILE A 163 11.89 -17.84 -21.16
CA ILE A 163 12.35 -16.50 -21.57
C ILE A 163 12.67 -16.49 -23.07
N GLU A 164 13.31 -17.54 -23.60
CA GLU A 164 13.64 -17.62 -25.01
C GLU A 164 12.38 -17.73 -25.89
N LEU A 165 11.40 -18.51 -25.46
CA LEU A 165 10.13 -18.66 -26.16
C LEU A 165 9.35 -17.34 -26.19
N LYS A 166 9.27 -16.63 -25.05
CA LYS A 166 8.71 -15.27 -24.99
C LYS A 166 9.42 -14.28 -25.91
N ARG A 167 10.75 -14.39 -26.06
CA ARG A 167 11.50 -13.54 -26.99
C ARG A 167 11.16 -13.86 -28.46
N LYS A 168 11.04 -15.14 -28.81
CA LYS A 168 10.64 -15.57 -30.17
C LYS A 168 9.20 -15.14 -30.49
N GLU A 169 8.27 -15.28 -29.55
CA GLU A 169 6.91 -14.76 -29.68
C GLU A 169 6.89 -13.25 -29.88
N HIS A 170 7.67 -12.51 -29.11
CA HIS A 170 7.75 -11.06 -29.26
C HIS A 170 8.33 -10.63 -30.61
N GLN A 171 9.36 -11.34 -31.10
CA GLN A 171 9.96 -11.10 -32.42
C GLN A 171 8.98 -11.40 -33.55
N THR A 172 8.30 -12.55 -33.50
CA THR A 172 7.31 -12.93 -34.52
C THR A 172 6.12 -11.96 -34.51
N HIS A 173 5.64 -11.55 -33.34
CA HIS A 173 4.59 -10.53 -33.23
C HIS A 173 5.02 -9.19 -33.83
N LYS A 174 6.27 -8.77 -33.58
CA LYS A 174 6.83 -7.55 -34.19
C LYS A 174 6.90 -7.65 -35.71
N GLN A 175 7.35 -8.78 -36.26
CA GLN A 175 7.38 -9.03 -37.71
C GLN A 175 5.97 -9.00 -38.32
N GLN A 176 4.97 -9.57 -37.65
CA GLN A 176 3.57 -9.53 -38.09
C GLN A 176 3.04 -8.09 -38.14
N LEU A 177 3.33 -7.27 -37.12
CA LEU A 177 2.96 -5.85 -37.10
C LEU A 177 3.64 -5.06 -38.23
N GLU A 178 4.93 -5.29 -38.48
CA GLU A 178 5.65 -4.66 -39.58
C GLU A 178 5.04 -5.03 -40.95
N MET A 179 4.68 -6.29 -41.16
CA MET A 179 4.02 -6.74 -42.39
C MET A 179 2.63 -6.13 -42.56
N MET A 180 1.84 -6.06 -41.49
CA MET A 180 0.52 -5.41 -41.51
C MET A 180 0.64 -3.92 -41.88
N ASN A 181 1.62 -3.22 -41.32
CA ASN A 181 1.88 -1.82 -41.63
C ASN A 181 2.31 -1.62 -43.10
N LEU A 182 3.09 -2.53 -43.66
CA LEU A 182 3.49 -2.47 -45.07
C LEU A 182 2.30 -2.65 -46.01
N ILE A 183 1.45 -3.64 -45.72
CA ILE A 183 0.21 -3.89 -46.49
C ILE A 183 -0.71 -2.68 -46.41
N HIS A 184 -0.85 -2.06 -45.23
CA HIS A 184 -1.66 -0.86 -45.06
C HIS A 184 -1.15 0.30 -45.94
N LYS A 185 0.17 0.56 -45.93
CA LYS A 185 0.78 1.59 -46.78
C LYS A 185 0.62 1.31 -48.28
N GLN A 186 0.74 0.04 -48.69
CA GLN A 186 0.51 -0.32 -50.10
C GLN A 186 -0.95 -0.08 -50.50
N ASN A 187 -1.91 -0.42 -49.63
CA ASN A 187 -3.32 -0.16 -49.87
C ASN A 187 -3.63 1.35 -49.94
N GLU A 188 -3.05 2.15 -49.04
CA GLU A 188 -3.17 3.62 -49.10
C GLU A 188 -2.62 4.18 -50.42
N ALA A 189 -1.43 3.75 -50.84
CA ALA A 189 -0.82 4.20 -52.10
C ALA A 189 -1.64 3.78 -53.33
N LEU A 190 -2.25 2.58 -53.31
CA LEU A 190 -3.14 2.12 -54.38
C LEU A 190 -4.44 2.93 -54.43
N MET A 191 -5.02 3.24 -53.27
CA MET A 191 -6.20 4.11 -53.19
C MET A 191 -5.91 5.52 -53.68
N ASP A 192 -4.75 6.09 -53.34
CA ASP A 192 -4.30 7.40 -53.83
C ASP A 192 -4.10 7.44 -55.36
N LEU A 193 -3.59 6.34 -55.95
CA LEU A 193 -3.44 6.22 -57.40
C LEU A 193 -4.80 6.11 -58.10
N LEU A 194 -5.73 5.33 -57.53
CA LEU A 194 -7.09 5.24 -58.06
C LEU A 194 -7.82 6.59 -57.99
N ALA A 195 -7.69 7.32 -56.88
CA ALA A 195 -8.28 8.64 -56.71
C ALA A 195 -7.74 9.67 -57.72
N LYS A 196 -6.46 9.57 -58.11
CA LYS A 196 -5.84 10.42 -59.14
C LYS A 196 -6.21 10.03 -60.57
N ALA A 197 -6.58 8.78 -60.82
CA ALA A 197 -7.00 8.30 -62.14
C ALA A 197 -8.49 8.58 -62.44
N THR A 198 -9.28 8.92 -61.42
CA THR A 198 -10.71 9.25 -61.53
C THR A 198 -11.02 10.75 -61.72
N PHE A 199 -9.99 11.58 -61.93
CA PHE A 199 -10.10 13.00 -62.29
C PHE A 199 -9.46 13.28 -63.65
#